data_AF-A0A7S2D7R8-F1
#
_entry.id   AF-A0A7S2D7R8-F1
#
_cell.length_a   1.000
_cell.length_b   1.000
_cell.length_c   1.000
_cell.angle_alpha   90.00
_cell.angle_beta   90.00
_cell.angle_gamma   90.00
#
_symmetry.space_group_name_H-M   'P 1'
#
loop_
_entity.id
_entity.type
_entity.pdbx_description
1 polymer ?
#
loop_
_entity_poly.entity_id
_entity_poly.type
_entity_poly.pdbx_seq_one_letter_code
_entity_poly.pdbx_strand_id
1 'polypeptide(L)'
;IGAPSTPYTLRDAVGTSSAAFGSIFAQLPRENSSLASLVPTVEYWPVTDSADDVETLFDMGDGGDFENTGLNALVQRGINKIAVFLQVSTAMDLVTDLCDGASYDDATAVAEYMDDQISDKFGYDRNTGYYFYGDNQIFAQDDIQDLYCRMQTLAKAGKPVIVSTTYTTVANSKWNIAAGATVDVVWNLLAKCEDFEALLPTETQDEINLGDDGALANFPFFFTEGQPDASGTPMATSLTNAQVNLISAQAEYTVRENMDLYAAMFD
;
A
#
# COMPACT_ATOMS: atom_id res chain seq x y z
N ILE A 1 -10.67 -32.68 -17.48
CA ILE A 1 -9.95 -31.52 -16.91
C ILE A 1 -9.97 -31.75 -15.41
N GLY A 2 -8.79 -31.94 -14.80
CA GLY A 2 -8.68 -32.18 -13.36
C GLY A 2 -9.02 -30.89 -12.63
N ALA A 3 -10.04 -30.91 -11.78
CA ALA A 3 -10.35 -29.81 -10.90
C ALA A 3 -9.71 -30.09 -9.54
N PRO A 4 -9.16 -29.07 -8.85
CA PRO A 4 -8.74 -29.16 -7.46
C PRO A 4 -9.74 -29.95 -6.66
N SER A 5 -9.24 -30.97 -5.98
CA SER A 5 -10.04 -31.85 -5.12
C SER A 5 -10.79 -31.06 -4.04
N THR A 6 -10.27 -29.88 -3.68
CA THR A 6 -10.87 -28.92 -2.76
C THR A 6 -11.01 -27.56 -3.44
N PRO A 7 -12.22 -26.94 -3.43
CA PRO A 7 -12.39 -25.62 -4.01
C PRO A 7 -11.66 -24.56 -3.19
N TYR A 8 -10.99 -23.61 -3.86
CA TYR A 8 -10.48 -22.42 -3.21
C TYR A 8 -11.65 -21.49 -2.86
N THR A 9 -11.92 -21.33 -1.57
CA THR A 9 -13.09 -20.60 -1.07
C THR A 9 -12.76 -19.16 -0.73
N LEU A 10 -13.80 -18.34 -0.51
CA LEU A 10 -13.61 -16.98 0.00
C LEU A 10 -12.86 -16.95 1.34
N ARG A 11 -13.07 -17.95 2.20
CA ARG A 11 -12.34 -18.06 3.47
C ARG A 11 -10.84 -18.25 3.24
N ASP A 12 -10.48 -19.08 2.25
CA ASP A 12 -9.09 -19.32 1.90
C ASP A 12 -8.48 -18.04 1.32
N ALA A 13 -9.19 -17.34 0.43
CA ALA A 13 -8.78 -16.05 -0.11
C ALA A 13 -8.51 -15.00 0.97
N VAL A 14 -9.44 -14.82 1.91
CA VAL A 14 -9.28 -13.89 3.04
C VAL A 14 -8.12 -14.30 3.95
N GLY A 15 -7.93 -15.60 4.19
CA GLY A 15 -6.85 -16.10 5.04
C GLY A 15 -5.48 -15.93 4.41
N THR A 16 -5.34 -16.22 3.11
CA THR A 16 -4.05 -16.15 2.43
C THR A 16 -3.67 -14.73 2.07
N SER A 17 -4.61 -13.84 1.74
CA SER A 17 -4.28 -12.48 1.31
C SER A 17 -3.67 -11.59 2.40
N SER A 18 -3.66 -12.05 3.66
CA SER A 18 -3.05 -11.36 4.80
C SER A 18 -1.95 -12.19 5.47
N ALA A 19 -1.46 -13.24 4.77
CA ALA A 19 -0.42 -14.10 5.28
C ALA A 19 0.98 -13.51 5.01
N ALA A 20 1.28 -12.34 5.59
CA ALA A 20 2.56 -11.62 5.44
C ALA A 20 3.78 -12.49 5.77
N PHE A 21 3.63 -13.43 6.71
CA PHE A 21 4.67 -14.42 7.03
C PHE A 21 4.99 -15.38 5.87
N GLY A 22 4.11 -15.47 4.86
CA GLY A 22 4.23 -16.35 3.71
C GLY A 22 5.50 -16.09 2.90
N SER A 23 5.80 -14.83 2.56
CA SER A 23 7.03 -14.45 1.86
C SER A 23 8.29 -14.73 2.69
N ILE A 24 8.21 -14.59 4.00
CA ILE A 24 9.31 -14.88 4.94
C ILE A 24 9.66 -16.38 4.90
N PHE A 25 8.67 -17.23 5.09
CA PHE A 25 8.90 -18.66 5.23
C PHE A 25 9.08 -19.38 3.88
N ALA A 26 8.57 -18.81 2.78
CA ALA A 26 8.78 -19.33 1.43
C ALA A 26 10.26 -19.32 1.02
N GLN A 27 11.07 -18.44 1.61
CA GLN A 27 12.52 -18.38 1.38
C GLN A 27 13.31 -19.49 2.10
N LEU A 28 12.69 -20.20 3.06
CA LEU A 28 13.38 -21.23 3.82
C LEU A 28 13.45 -22.56 3.04
N PRO A 29 14.56 -23.31 3.11
CA PRO A 29 14.65 -24.62 2.48
C PRO A 29 13.60 -25.59 3.04
N ARG A 30 12.64 -26.00 2.18
CA ARG A 30 11.55 -26.91 2.54
C ARG A 30 12.01 -28.25 3.11
N GLU A 31 13.16 -28.73 2.65
CA GLU A 31 13.70 -30.03 3.04
C GLU A 31 14.21 -30.06 4.49
N ASN A 32 14.46 -28.90 5.11
CA ASN A 32 15.14 -28.79 6.42
C ASN A 32 14.45 -27.84 7.42
N SER A 33 13.27 -27.29 7.10
CA SER A 33 12.60 -26.32 7.98
C SER A 33 11.14 -26.68 8.21
N SER A 34 10.79 -27.00 9.46
CA SER A 34 9.40 -27.13 9.90
C SER A 34 8.62 -25.80 9.84
N LEU A 35 9.31 -24.68 9.58
CA LEU A 35 8.66 -23.38 9.39
C LEU A 35 8.18 -23.19 7.94
N ALA A 36 8.78 -23.89 6.97
CA ALA A 36 8.33 -23.82 5.57
C ALA A 36 6.91 -24.41 5.39
N SER A 37 6.48 -25.33 6.28
CA SER A 37 5.10 -25.83 6.30
C SER A 37 4.08 -24.82 6.84
N LEU A 38 4.50 -23.64 7.30
CA LEU A 38 3.60 -22.56 7.67
C LEU A 38 3.12 -21.78 6.46
N VAL A 39 3.81 -21.84 5.31
CA VAL A 39 3.36 -21.21 4.07
C VAL A 39 2.07 -21.88 3.61
N PRO A 40 0.95 -21.14 3.49
CA PRO A 40 -0.28 -21.69 2.95
C PRO A 40 -0.07 -22.21 1.54
N THR A 41 -0.63 -23.39 1.23
CA THR A 41 -0.54 -23.98 -0.11
C THR A 41 -1.91 -24.38 -0.61
N VAL A 42 -2.14 -24.20 -1.91
CA VAL A 42 -3.42 -24.49 -2.56
C VAL A 42 -3.17 -25.12 -3.93
N GLU A 43 -3.87 -26.22 -4.22
CA GLU A 43 -3.96 -26.74 -5.59
C GLU A 43 -4.86 -25.82 -6.41
N TYR A 44 -4.30 -25.21 -7.46
CA TYR A 44 -5.02 -24.27 -8.31
C TYR A 44 -4.70 -24.52 -9.78
N TRP A 45 -5.56 -24.00 -10.67
CA TRP A 45 -5.28 -24.08 -12.10
C TRP A 45 -4.23 -23.02 -12.48
N PRO A 46 -3.10 -23.42 -13.08
CA PRO A 46 -2.20 -22.45 -13.67
C PRO A 46 -2.88 -21.76 -14.85
N VAL A 47 -2.62 -20.47 -15.03
CA VAL A 47 -3.03 -19.77 -16.27
C VAL A 47 -1.99 -20.11 -17.34
N THR A 48 -2.30 -21.08 -18.21
CA THR A 48 -1.40 -21.51 -19.30
C THR A 48 -2.11 -21.50 -20.65
N ASP A 49 -1.32 -21.44 -21.73
CA ASP A 49 -1.83 -21.58 -23.11
C ASP A 49 -2.10 -23.04 -23.51
N SER A 50 -1.85 -24.01 -22.61
CA SER A 50 -1.93 -25.45 -22.92
C SER A 50 -3.21 -26.07 -22.38
N ALA A 51 -3.93 -26.84 -23.20
CA ALA A 51 -5.20 -27.47 -22.83
C ALA A 51 -5.08 -28.66 -21.85
N ASP A 52 -3.85 -29.00 -21.43
CA ASP A 52 -3.54 -30.12 -20.55
C ASP A 52 -3.42 -29.70 -19.07
N ASP A 53 -4.12 -28.63 -18.67
CA ASP A 53 -4.04 -28.03 -17.33
C ASP A 53 -4.33 -29.07 -16.22
N VAL A 54 -3.25 -29.55 -15.62
CA VAL A 54 -3.24 -30.30 -14.36
C VAL A 54 -3.13 -29.26 -13.24
N GLU A 55 -3.96 -29.43 -12.21
CA GLU A 55 -3.84 -28.64 -10.98
C GLU A 55 -2.38 -28.60 -10.50
N THR A 56 -1.92 -27.41 -10.10
CA THR A 56 -0.58 -27.19 -9.61
C THR A 56 -0.67 -26.70 -8.17
N LEU A 57 0.22 -27.19 -7.30
CA LEU A 57 0.31 -26.70 -5.93
C LEU A 57 1.04 -25.37 -5.93
N PHE A 58 0.35 -24.31 -5.52
CA PHE A 58 0.90 -22.97 -5.38
C PHE A 58 1.13 -22.63 -3.91
N ASP A 59 2.18 -21.85 -3.68
CA ASP A 59 2.39 -21.14 -2.42
C ASP A 59 1.54 -19.88 -2.45
N MET A 60 0.78 -19.67 -1.40
CA MET A 60 -0.07 -18.50 -1.25
C MET A 60 0.51 -17.62 -0.16
N GLY A 61 0.55 -16.31 -0.41
CA GLY A 61 1.06 -15.31 0.51
C GLY A 61 0.20 -14.06 0.49
N ASP A 62 0.65 -13.07 1.25
CA ASP A 62 0.00 -11.77 1.33
C ASP A 62 -0.10 -11.11 -0.05
N GLY A 63 -1.25 -10.51 -0.34
CA GLY A 63 -1.41 -9.74 -1.58
C GLY A 63 -0.50 -8.51 -1.61
N GLY A 64 -0.27 -7.93 -0.43
CA GLY A 64 0.60 -6.79 -0.21
C GLY A 64 2.08 -7.08 -0.49
N ASP A 65 2.52 -8.33 -0.49
CA ASP A 65 3.88 -8.69 -0.91
C ASP A 65 4.08 -8.49 -2.42
N PHE A 66 3.00 -8.56 -3.20
CA PHE A 66 3.03 -8.41 -4.66
C PHE A 66 2.54 -7.04 -5.11
N GLU A 67 1.42 -6.52 -4.58
CA GLU A 67 0.83 -5.24 -4.95
C GLU A 67 -0.14 -4.79 -3.86
N ASN A 68 0.16 -3.70 -3.14
CA ASN A 68 -0.55 -3.34 -1.91
C ASN A 68 -1.56 -2.18 -2.04
N THR A 69 -1.95 -1.80 -3.26
CA THR A 69 -2.89 -0.68 -3.50
C THR A 69 -4.20 -1.08 -4.15
N GLY A 70 -4.24 -2.24 -4.81
CA GLY A 70 -5.35 -2.67 -5.67
C GLY A 70 -5.45 -1.92 -7.00
N LEU A 71 -4.58 -0.93 -7.25
CA LEU A 71 -4.65 -0.06 -8.42
C LEU A 71 -4.47 -0.84 -9.73
N ASN A 72 -3.45 -1.70 -9.79
CA ASN A 72 -3.14 -2.47 -11.00
C ASN A 72 -4.29 -3.40 -11.35
N ALA A 73 -4.90 -4.04 -10.35
CA ALA A 73 -6.04 -4.92 -10.53
C ALA A 73 -7.27 -4.18 -11.09
N LEU A 74 -7.51 -2.92 -10.69
CA LEU A 74 -8.59 -2.09 -11.20
C LEU A 74 -8.31 -1.61 -12.64
N VAL A 75 -7.10 -1.14 -12.91
CA VAL A 75 -6.68 -0.72 -14.27
C VAL A 75 -6.73 -1.88 -15.25
N GLN A 76 -6.28 -3.07 -14.85
CA GLN A 76 -6.40 -4.31 -15.63
C GLN A 76 -7.85 -4.61 -16.04
N ARG A 77 -8.83 -4.25 -15.18
CA ARG A 77 -10.27 -4.43 -15.45
C ARG A 77 -10.87 -3.29 -16.29
N GLY A 78 -10.06 -2.34 -16.74
CA GLY A 78 -10.49 -1.18 -17.54
C GLY A 78 -11.13 -0.06 -16.74
N ILE A 79 -10.97 -0.04 -15.41
CA ILE A 79 -11.43 1.07 -14.57
C ILE A 79 -10.47 2.24 -14.73
N ASN A 80 -11.01 3.43 -14.99
CA ASN A 80 -10.23 4.62 -15.34
C ASN A 80 -10.40 5.80 -14.37
N LYS A 81 -11.23 5.67 -13.34
CA LYS A 81 -11.38 6.64 -12.25
C LYS A 81 -11.23 5.89 -10.93
N ILE A 82 -10.15 6.13 -10.20
CA ILE A 82 -9.75 5.30 -9.05
C ILE A 82 -9.30 6.18 -7.90
N ALA A 83 -9.86 5.96 -6.71
CA ALA A 83 -9.34 6.53 -5.47
C ALA A 83 -8.54 5.46 -4.73
N VAL A 84 -7.28 5.75 -4.47
CA VAL A 84 -6.36 4.88 -3.71
C VAL A 84 -6.23 5.47 -2.31
N PHE A 85 -6.44 4.64 -1.30
CA PHE A 85 -6.28 5.00 0.12
C PHE A 85 -5.07 4.27 0.66
N LEU A 86 -4.04 5.05 1.02
CA LEU A 86 -2.74 4.53 1.42
C LEU A 86 -2.54 4.77 2.91
N GLN A 87 -2.42 3.66 3.63
CA GLN A 87 -1.88 3.62 4.97
C GLN A 87 -0.43 3.14 4.86
N VAL A 88 0.51 4.01 5.21
CA VAL A 88 1.94 3.72 5.13
C VAL A 88 2.52 3.61 6.53
N SER A 89 3.57 2.82 6.69
CA SER A 89 4.34 2.74 7.95
C SER A 89 5.55 3.69 7.95
N THR A 90 5.91 4.23 6.78
CA THR A 90 7.04 5.13 6.59
C THR A 90 6.53 6.54 6.29
N ALA A 91 6.98 7.51 7.09
CA ALA A 91 6.67 8.91 6.85
C ALA A 91 7.35 9.41 5.57
N MET A 92 6.67 10.30 4.85
CA MET A 92 7.27 11.03 3.73
C MET A 92 8.45 11.89 4.21
N ASP A 93 9.53 11.90 3.43
CA ASP A 93 10.64 12.84 3.66
C ASP A 93 10.18 14.28 3.40
N LEU A 94 10.32 15.13 4.42
CA LEU A 94 10.01 16.56 4.34
C LEU A 94 11.26 17.44 4.18
N VAL A 95 12.46 16.85 4.24
CA VAL A 95 13.74 17.58 4.19
C VAL A 95 14.23 17.72 2.76
N THR A 96 14.31 16.61 2.01
CA THR A 96 14.72 16.65 0.59
C THR A 96 13.70 17.43 -0.23
N ASP A 97 14.15 18.23 -1.20
CA ASP A 97 13.23 18.90 -2.13
C ASP A 97 12.77 17.91 -3.20
N LEU A 98 11.53 17.43 -3.07
CA LEU A 98 10.92 16.49 -4.03
C LEU A 98 10.38 17.21 -5.27
N CYS A 99 10.41 18.54 -5.29
CA CYS A 99 10.11 19.32 -6.48
C CYS A 99 11.33 19.49 -7.40
N ASP A 100 12.54 19.22 -6.89
CA ASP A 100 13.77 19.21 -7.68
C ASP A 100 13.98 17.85 -8.36
N GLY A 101 14.09 17.86 -9.70
CA GLY A 101 14.17 16.65 -10.52
C GLY A 101 15.45 15.84 -10.31
N ALA A 102 16.49 16.44 -9.73
CA ALA A 102 17.75 15.75 -9.41
C ALA A 102 17.60 14.64 -8.34
N SER A 103 16.48 14.60 -7.64
CA SER A 103 16.20 13.61 -6.59
C SER A 103 15.84 12.21 -7.15
N TYR A 104 15.56 12.07 -8.44
CA TYR A 104 14.91 10.87 -9.00
C TYR A 104 15.82 9.95 -9.84
N ASP A 105 17.14 10.10 -9.75
CA ASP A 105 18.10 9.33 -10.56
C ASP A 105 18.35 7.87 -10.05
N ASP A 106 17.88 7.52 -8.84
CA ASP A 106 18.12 6.23 -8.19
C ASP A 106 16.85 5.70 -7.51
N ALA A 107 16.40 4.50 -7.89
CA ALA A 107 15.23 3.83 -7.29
C ALA A 107 15.38 3.60 -5.79
N THR A 108 16.61 3.43 -5.29
CA THR A 108 16.88 3.33 -3.86
C THR A 108 16.53 4.64 -3.15
N ALA A 109 16.94 5.78 -3.73
CA ALA A 109 16.67 7.09 -3.18
C ALA A 109 15.16 7.42 -3.21
N VAL A 110 14.46 7.05 -4.29
CA VAL A 110 13.01 7.29 -4.40
C VAL A 110 12.23 6.52 -3.33
N ALA A 111 12.63 5.29 -3.02
CA ALA A 111 12.02 4.48 -1.96
C ALA A 111 12.34 5.00 -0.54
N GLU A 112 13.36 5.87 -0.38
CA GLU A 112 13.65 6.54 0.90
C GLU A 112 12.78 7.79 1.11
N TYR A 113 12.28 8.42 0.03
CA TYR A 113 11.46 9.63 0.14
C TYR A 113 10.01 9.35 0.51
N MET A 114 9.47 8.21 0.10
CA MET A 114 8.10 7.79 0.39
C MET A 114 7.95 6.28 0.22
N ASP A 115 6.92 5.72 0.85
CA ASP A 115 6.53 4.32 0.75
C ASP A 115 6.47 3.81 -0.71
N ASP A 116 7.02 2.61 -0.93
CA ASP A 116 7.25 2.01 -2.24
C ASP A 116 5.97 1.54 -2.95
N GLN A 117 4.83 1.50 -2.24
CA GLN A 117 3.51 1.22 -2.80
C GLN A 117 3.04 2.26 -3.83
N ILE A 118 3.62 3.47 -3.81
CA ILE A 118 3.37 4.48 -4.85
C ILE A 118 4.43 4.37 -5.94
N SER A 119 5.72 4.31 -5.55
CA SER A 119 6.84 4.42 -6.48
C SER A 119 6.92 3.24 -7.46
N ASP A 120 6.49 2.06 -7.04
CA ASP A 120 6.47 0.87 -7.88
C ASP A 120 5.58 1.04 -9.13
N LYS A 121 4.52 1.85 -9.06
CA LYS A 121 3.62 2.15 -10.18
C LYS A 121 4.30 2.95 -11.28
N PHE A 122 5.40 3.63 -10.94
CA PHE A 122 6.19 4.46 -11.84
C PHE A 122 7.51 3.79 -12.22
N GLY A 123 7.76 2.55 -11.81
CA GLY A 123 8.97 1.79 -12.17
C GLY A 123 10.17 2.01 -11.27
N TYR A 124 9.95 2.59 -10.08
CA TYR A 124 10.95 2.60 -9.00
C TYR A 124 10.67 1.41 -8.09
N ASP A 125 11.01 0.22 -8.60
CA ASP A 125 10.69 -1.03 -7.94
C ASP A 125 11.72 -1.44 -6.89
N ARG A 126 11.24 -2.23 -5.93
CA ARG A 126 12.08 -2.92 -4.96
C ARG A 126 11.67 -4.39 -4.89
N ASN A 127 12.48 -5.26 -5.47
CA ASN A 127 12.39 -6.68 -5.20
C ASN A 127 13.30 -7.00 -4.01
N THR A 128 12.68 -7.39 -2.89
CA THR A 128 13.38 -7.90 -1.71
C THR A 128 13.05 -9.38 -1.54
N GLY A 129 13.56 -10.01 -0.48
CA GLY A 129 13.07 -11.34 -0.10
C GLY A 129 11.59 -11.34 0.30
N TYR A 130 11.05 -10.18 0.67
CA TYR A 130 9.72 -10.02 1.25
C TYR A 130 8.71 -9.43 0.27
N TYR A 131 9.14 -8.46 -0.54
CA TYR A 131 8.31 -7.70 -1.48
C TYR A 131 8.74 -7.95 -2.93
N PHE A 132 7.77 -8.08 -3.83
CA PHE A 132 7.94 -8.45 -5.24
C PHE A 132 7.38 -7.36 -6.18
N TYR A 133 7.69 -6.10 -5.90
CA TYR A 133 7.11 -4.95 -6.61
C TYR A 133 7.69 -4.68 -8.00
N GLY A 134 8.67 -5.48 -8.45
CA GLY A 134 9.33 -5.38 -9.76
C GLY A 134 8.42 -5.31 -10.97
N ASP A 135 7.24 -5.91 -10.87
CA ASP A 135 6.32 -6.05 -11.99
C ASP A 135 5.16 -5.05 -11.92
N ASN A 136 5.20 -4.01 -11.07
CA ASN A 136 4.05 -3.15 -10.80
C ASN A 136 3.95 -1.86 -11.61
N GLN A 137 4.92 -1.54 -12.46
CA GLN A 137 4.91 -0.31 -13.25
C GLN A 137 3.72 -0.27 -14.20
N ILE A 138 2.89 0.76 -14.08
CA ILE A 138 1.76 1.02 -14.99
C ILE A 138 1.70 2.47 -15.46
N PHE A 139 2.54 3.37 -14.93
CA PHE A 139 2.67 4.77 -15.35
C PHE A 139 4.13 5.11 -15.72
N ALA A 140 4.32 6.26 -16.40
CA ALA A 140 5.64 6.70 -16.85
C ALA A 140 6.47 7.20 -15.66
N GLN A 141 7.76 6.87 -15.65
CA GLN A 141 8.66 7.18 -14.54
C GLN A 141 8.71 8.68 -14.20
N ASP A 142 8.68 9.54 -15.22
CA ASP A 142 8.74 11.00 -15.08
C ASP A 142 7.51 11.59 -14.37
N ASP A 143 6.38 10.88 -14.34
CA ASP A 143 5.13 11.37 -13.74
C ASP A 143 5.20 11.41 -12.20
N ILE A 144 6.16 10.69 -11.59
CA ILE A 144 6.27 10.61 -10.12
C ILE A 144 6.66 11.94 -9.48
N GLN A 145 7.46 12.76 -10.18
CA GLN A 145 8.03 13.97 -9.60
C GLN A 145 6.94 14.99 -9.27
N ASP A 146 6.00 15.22 -10.20
CA ASP A 146 4.86 16.12 -9.97
C ASP A 146 4.01 15.63 -8.79
N LEU A 147 3.73 14.32 -8.75
CA LEU A 147 2.97 13.70 -7.67
C LEU A 147 3.62 13.94 -6.31
N TYR A 148 4.90 13.60 -6.17
CA TYR A 148 5.65 13.69 -4.92
C TYR A 148 5.83 15.15 -4.49
N CYS A 149 6.14 16.06 -5.42
CA CYS A 149 6.21 17.49 -5.15
C CYS A 149 4.89 18.04 -4.58
N ARG A 150 3.76 17.68 -5.18
CA ARG A 150 2.42 18.12 -4.72
C ARG A 150 2.07 17.52 -3.37
N MET A 151 2.35 16.24 -3.17
CA MET A 151 2.13 15.58 -1.88
C MET A 151 2.98 16.21 -0.77
N GLN A 152 4.26 16.45 -1.02
CA GLN A 152 5.17 17.09 -0.06
C GLN A 152 4.75 18.53 0.24
N THR A 153 4.29 19.27 -0.76
CA THR A 153 3.76 20.63 -0.57
C THR A 153 2.56 20.64 0.38
N LEU A 154 1.64 19.68 0.25
CA LEU A 154 0.50 19.53 1.16
C LEU A 154 0.94 19.14 2.57
N ALA A 155 1.84 18.15 2.68
CA ALA A 155 2.35 17.67 3.96
C ALA A 155 3.09 18.80 4.72
N LYS A 156 3.97 19.55 4.05
CA LYS A 156 4.67 20.72 4.62
C LYS A 156 3.73 21.84 5.04
N ALA A 157 2.56 21.93 4.42
CA ALA A 157 1.53 22.90 4.76
C ALA A 157 0.58 22.42 5.88
N GLY A 158 0.79 21.23 6.44
CA GLY A 158 -0.06 20.67 7.49
C GLY A 158 -1.43 20.19 7.00
N LYS A 159 -1.60 20.03 5.68
CA LYS A 159 -2.89 19.73 5.03
C LYS A 159 -3.07 18.24 4.75
N PRO A 160 -4.31 17.77 4.53
CA PRO A 160 -4.54 16.43 4.02
C PRO A 160 -3.75 16.18 2.72
N VAL A 161 -3.01 15.08 2.66
CA VAL A 161 -2.18 14.73 1.51
C VAL A 161 -3.03 13.98 0.48
N ILE A 162 -3.83 14.75 -0.26
CA ILE A 162 -4.68 14.25 -1.34
C ILE A 162 -4.26 14.89 -2.65
N VAL A 163 -3.91 14.06 -3.62
CA VAL A 163 -3.48 14.50 -4.95
C VAL A 163 -4.27 13.76 -6.02
N SER A 164 -4.99 14.51 -6.85
CA SER A 164 -5.62 13.99 -8.06
C SER A 164 -4.72 14.24 -9.27
N THR A 165 -4.47 13.20 -10.06
CA THR A 165 -3.68 13.27 -11.29
C THR A 165 -4.23 12.31 -12.34
N THR A 166 -4.14 12.72 -13.60
CA THR A 166 -4.46 11.89 -14.75
C THR A 166 -3.18 11.34 -15.35
N TYR A 167 -3.07 10.02 -15.47
CA TYR A 167 -1.92 9.35 -16.07
C TYR A 167 -2.30 8.66 -17.38
N THR A 168 -1.29 8.37 -18.19
CA THR A 168 -1.41 7.46 -19.32
C THR A 168 -0.69 6.17 -19.00
N THR A 169 -1.35 5.03 -19.19
CA THR A 169 -0.73 3.75 -18.88
C THR A 169 0.46 3.47 -19.79
N VAL A 170 1.51 2.88 -19.22
CA VAL A 170 2.54 2.17 -19.97
C VAL A 170 2.16 0.69 -20.10
N ALA A 171 2.76 -0.02 -21.06
CA ALA A 171 2.46 -1.43 -21.26
C ALA A 171 3.08 -2.27 -20.13
N ASN A 172 2.29 -3.16 -19.54
CA ASN A 172 2.74 -4.12 -18.55
C ASN A 172 2.14 -5.49 -18.86
N SER A 173 2.95 -6.41 -19.39
CA SER A 173 2.50 -7.75 -19.79
C SER A 173 2.18 -8.66 -18.61
N LYS A 174 2.78 -8.43 -17.44
CA LYS A 174 2.52 -9.23 -16.23
C LYS A 174 1.12 -8.99 -15.69
N TRP A 175 0.69 -7.74 -15.73
CA TRP A 175 -0.68 -7.33 -15.37
C TRP A 175 -1.65 -7.37 -16.55
N ASN A 176 -1.20 -7.72 -17.76
CA ASN A 176 -2.00 -7.64 -18.99
C ASN A 176 -2.63 -6.24 -19.20
N ILE A 177 -1.86 -5.18 -18.92
CA ILE A 177 -2.26 -3.79 -19.12
C ILE A 177 -1.61 -3.28 -20.40
N ALA A 178 -2.43 -2.79 -21.33
CA ALA A 178 -1.95 -2.14 -22.55
C ALA A 178 -1.55 -0.69 -22.28
N ALA A 179 -0.59 -0.17 -23.07
CA ALA A 179 -0.26 1.25 -23.05
C ALA A 179 -1.39 2.11 -23.63
N GLY A 180 -1.46 3.36 -23.18
CA GLY A 180 -2.30 4.40 -23.80
C GLY A 180 -3.70 4.57 -23.20
N ALA A 181 -4.06 3.84 -22.14
CA ALA A 181 -5.29 4.11 -21.41
C ALA A 181 -5.09 5.35 -20.52
N THR A 182 -6.08 6.24 -20.49
CA THR A 182 -6.10 7.37 -19.56
C THR A 182 -6.74 6.93 -18.25
N VAL A 183 -6.06 7.17 -17.13
CA VAL A 183 -6.53 6.80 -15.79
C VAL A 183 -6.42 8.01 -14.87
N ASP A 184 -7.55 8.45 -14.33
CA ASP A 184 -7.62 9.42 -13.26
C ASP A 184 -7.42 8.69 -11.93
N VAL A 185 -6.46 9.15 -11.14
CA VAL A 185 -6.14 8.59 -9.82
C VAL A 185 -6.17 9.69 -8.77
N VAL A 186 -6.92 9.44 -7.71
CA VAL A 186 -6.85 10.23 -6.47
C VAL A 186 -6.04 9.44 -5.46
N TRP A 187 -4.86 9.97 -5.14
CA TRP A 187 -3.98 9.43 -4.12
C TRP A 187 -4.32 10.05 -2.78
N ASN A 188 -4.77 9.24 -1.84
CA ASN A 188 -5.04 9.64 -0.46
C ASN A 188 -3.99 9.01 0.44
N LEU A 189 -2.97 9.78 0.77
CA LEU A 189 -1.95 9.34 1.70
C LEU A 189 -2.35 9.75 3.12
N LEU A 190 -2.48 8.78 4.03
CA LEU A 190 -2.62 9.11 5.44
C LEU A 190 -1.25 9.52 5.99
N ALA A 191 -1.04 10.84 6.06
CA ALA A 191 0.14 11.48 6.60
C ALA A 191 -0.25 12.42 7.75
N LYS A 192 0.74 12.99 8.43
CA LYS A 192 0.50 14.00 9.47
C LYS A 192 -0.34 15.16 8.89
N CYS A 193 -1.36 15.61 9.62
CA CYS A 193 -2.23 16.70 9.21
C CYS A 193 -2.45 17.66 10.40
N GLU A 194 -1.72 18.77 10.40
CA GLU A 194 -1.78 19.77 11.46
C GLU A 194 -3.16 20.43 11.56
N ASP A 195 -3.83 20.65 10.41
CA ASP A 195 -5.20 21.19 10.38
C ASP A 195 -6.19 20.27 11.11
N PHE A 196 -6.04 18.95 10.98
CA PHE A 196 -6.84 17.97 11.72
C PHE A 196 -6.45 17.92 13.20
N GLU A 197 -5.16 17.82 13.50
CA GLU A 197 -4.64 17.74 14.88
C GLU A 197 -5.07 18.94 15.73
N ALA A 198 -5.11 20.14 15.12
CA ALA A 198 -5.57 21.36 15.79
C ALA A 198 -7.05 21.33 16.21
N LEU A 199 -7.87 20.46 15.61
CA LEU A 199 -9.28 20.27 15.95
C LEU A 199 -9.49 19.24 17.07
N LEU A 200 -8.46 18.47 17.44
CA LEU A 200 -8.56 17.44 18.46
C LEU A 200 -8.67 18.06 19.87
N PRO A 201 -9.26 17.35 20.85
CA PRO A 201 -9.18 17.75 22.25
C PRO A 201 -7.73 17.93 22.70
N THR A 202 -7.46 18.88 23.60
CA THR A 202 -6.11 19.18 24.10
C THR A 202 -5.41 17.94 24.66
N GLU A 203 -6.13 17.09 25.39
CA GLU A 203 -5.59 15.83 25.91
C GLU A 203 -5.09 14.88 24.80
N THR A 204 -5.75 14.86 23.65
CA THR A 204 -5.33 14.03 22.51
C THR A 204 -4.13 14.66 21.80
N GLN A 205 -4.09 15.99 21.67
CA GLN A 205 -2.93 16.70 21.13
C GLN A 205 -1.70 16.48 22.00
N ASP A 206 -1.86 16.61 23.32
CA ASP A 206 -0.79 16.37 24.30
C ASP A 206 -0.26 14.93 24.18
N GLU A 207 -1.15 13.95 24.02
CA GLU A 207 -0.77 12.55 23.84
C GLU A 207 -0.01 12.29 22.53
N ILE A 208 -0.43 12.89 21.42
CA ILE A 208 0.30 12.83 20.14
C ILE A 208 1.69 13.46 20.29
N ASN A 209 1.79 14.57 21.02
CA ASN A 209 3.06 15.28 21.24
C ASN A 209 4.06 14.51 22.10
N LEU A 210 3.65 13.44 22.80
CA LEU A 210 4.57 12.52 23.47
C LEU A 210 5.36 11.65 22.48
N GLY A 211 4.93 11.56 21.22
CA GLY A 211 5.58 10.73 20.21
C GLY A 211 5.62 9.26 20.64
N ASP A 212 6.80 8.64 20.57
CA ASP A 212 7.01 7.22 20.87
C ASP A 212 6.74 6.85 22.34
N ASP A 213 6.74 7.83 23.24
CA ASP A 213 6.48 7.63 24.68
C ASP A 213 4.97 7.65 25.02
N GLY A 214 4.11 8.01 24.07
CA GLY A 214 2.65 8.10 24.24
C GLY A 214 1.89 6.82 23.89
N ALA A 215 0.66 6.69 24.38
CA ALA A 215 -0.32 5.69 24.00
C ALA A 215 -0.74 5.76 22.51
N LEU A 216 -0.45 6.90 21.86
CA LEU A 216 -0.65 7.14 20.44
C LEU A 216 0.66 7.12 19.64
N ALA A 217 1.70 6.45 20.16
CA ALA A 217 2.97 6.26 19.46
C ALA A 217 2.79 5.84 18.00
N ASN A 218 3.67 6.35 17.14
CA ASN A 218 3.63 6.21 15.67
C ASN A 218 2.46 6.89 14.96
N PHE A 219 1.52 7.57 15.62
CA PHE A 219 0.43 8.26 14.91
C PHE A 219 0.97 9.26 13.86
N PRO A 220 0.46 9.28 12.61
CA PRO A 220 -0.62 8.45 12.04
C PRO A 220 -0.19 7.14 11.36
N PHE A 221 1.09 6.79 11.41
CA PHE A 221 1.74 5.62 10.81
C PHE A 221 1.73 4.39 11.73
N PHE A 222 0.58 4.07 12.33
CA PHE A 222 0.48 2.88 13.20
C PHE A 222 0.91 1.61 12.46
N PHE A 223 1.65 0.76 13.16
CA PHE A 223 2.08 -0.52 12.61
C PHE A 223 0.93 -1.52 12.59
N THR A 224 0.89 -2.33 11.53
CA THR A 224 -0.01 -3.48 11.43
C THR A 224 0.38 -4.60 12.39
N GLU A 225 1.67 -4.71 12.71
CA GLU A 225 2.21 -5.68 13.66
C GLU A 225 3.08 -5.01 14.72
N GLY A 226 3.00 -5.48 15.97
CA GLY A 226 3.85 -4.99 17.06
C GLY A 226 3.54 -3.57 17.53
N GLN A 227 2.44 -2.96 17.08
CA GLN A 227 2.04 -1.63 17.53
C GLN A 227 1.84 -1.61 19.06
N PRO A 228 2.49 -0.69 19.80
CA PRO A 228 2.33 -0.62 21.24
C PRO A 228 0.90 -0.19 21.64
N ASP A 229 0.40 -0.79 22.71
CA ASP A 229 -0.77 -0.30 23.44
C ASP A 229 -0.41 0.84 24.41
N ALA A 230 -1.39 1.31 25.18
CA ALA A 230 -1.19 2.39 26.16
C ALA A 230 -0.22 2.04 27.31
N SER A 231 0.15 0.76 27.47
CA SER A 231 1.17 0.32 28.44
C SER A 231 2.55 0.17 27.82
N GLY A 232 2.69 0.42 26.51
CA GLY A 232 3.89 0.13 25.74
C GLY A 232 4.04 -1.35 25.38
N THR A 233 3.00 -2.18 25.58
CA THR A 233 3.06 -3.61 25.25
C THR A 233 2.79 -3.78 23.75
N PRO A 234 3.71 -4.39 22.98
CA PRO A 234 3.49 -4.65 21.55
C PRO A 234 2.29 -5.57 21.34
N MET A 235 1.32 -5.13 20.55
CA MET A 235 0.16 -5.93 20.15
C MET A 235 0.50 -6.74 18.91
N ALA A 236 0.03 -7.98 18.81
CA ALA A 236 0.36 -8.85 17.68
C ALA A 236 -0.08 -8.27 16.33
N THR A 237 -1.40 -8.07 16.14
CA THR A 237 -1.99 -7.61 14.87
C THR A 237 -3.22 -6.72 15.10
N SER A 238 -3.20 -5.91 16.15
CA SER A 238 -4.37 -5.15 16.59
C SER A 238 -4.00 -3.77 17.06
N LEU A 239 -4.92 -2.83 16.88
CA LEU A 239 -4.85 -1.48 17.40
C LEU A 239 -5.81 -1.33 18.60
N THR A 240 -5.52 -0.40 19.49
CA THR A 240 -6.44 -0.02 20.56
C THR A 240 -7.65 0.75 20.00
N ASN A 241 -8.75 0.79 20.75
CA ASN A 241 -9.92 1.59 20.35
C ASN A 241 -9.58 3.07 20.14
N ALA A 242 -8.67 3.64 20.93
CA ALA A 242 -8.25 5.03 20.79
C ALA A 242 -7.50 5.25 19.46
N GLN A 243 -6.54 4.37 19.14
CA GLN A 243 -5.80 4.39 17.87
C GLN A 243 -6.76 4.24 16.67
N VAL A 244 -7.68 3.26 16.70
CA VAL A 244 -8.67 3.05 15.63
C VAL A 244 -9.59 4.26 15.46
N ASN A 245 -10.10 4.83 16.55
CA ASN A 245 -10.98 5.98 16.48
C ASN A 245 -10.27 7.21 15.90
N LEU A 246 -9.03 7.46 16.34
CA LEU A 246 -8.25 8.61 15.89
C LEU A 246 -7.92 8.52 14.40
N ILE A 247 -7.39 7.36 13.95
CA ILE A 247 -7.04 7.17 12.54
C ILE A 247 -8.28 7.22 11.62
N SER A 248 -9.40 6.66 12.08
CA SER A 248 -10.67 6.72 11.33
C SER A 248 -11.21 8.15 11.25
N ALA A 249 -11.10 8.92 12.33
CA ALA A 249 -11.53 10.32 12.35
C ALA A 249 -10.67 11.18 11.41
N GLN A 250 -9.36 10.95 11.35
CA GLN A 250 -8.49 11.64 10.41
C GLN A 250 -8.80 11.27 8.95
N ALA A 251 -9.05 9.98 8.68
CA ALA A 251 -9.43 9.52 7.35
C ALA A 251 -10.77 10.16 6.91
N GLU A 252 -11.75 10.24 7.80
CA GLU A 252 -13.02 10.92 7.52
C GLU A 252 -12.80 12.42 7.24
N TYR A 253 -12.03 13.10 8.08
CA TYR A 253 -11.69 14.52 7.90
C TYR A 253 -11.03 14.78 6.54
N THR A 254 -10.03 13.97 6.19
CA THR A 254 -9.30 14.02 4.92
C THR A 254 -10.26 13.98 3.72
N VAL A 255 -11.20 13.03 3.71
CA VAL A 255 -12.21 12.93 2.64
C VAL A 255 -13.18 14.11 2.65
N ARG A 256 -13.67 14.52 3.83
CA ARG A 256 -14.65 15.61 3.97
C ARG A 256 -14.12 16.95 3.47
N GLU A 257 -12.89 17.31 3.84
CA GLU A 257 -12.27 18.57 3.42
C GLU A 257 -11.94 18.61 1.92
N ASN A 258 -11.96 17.46 1.24
CA ASN A 258 -11.68 17.34 -0.19
C ASN A 258 -12.88 16.78 -0.98
N MET A 259 -14.09 16.85 -0.43
CA MET A 259 -15.28 16.24 -1.02
C MET A 259 -15.56 16.72 -2.45
N ASP A 260 -15.27 18.00 -2.76
CA ASP A 260 -15.44 18.55 -4.11
C ASP A 260 -14.56 17.84 -5.15
N LEU A 261 -13.35 17.42 -4.77
CA LEU A 261 -12.43 16.68 -5.63
C LEU A 261 -12.99 15.28 -5.93
N TYR A 262 -13.55 14.61 -4.92
CA TYR A 262 -14.18 13.30 -5.11
C TYR A 262 -15.46 13.38 -5.94
N ALA A 263 -16.31 14.39 -5.69
CA ALA A 263 -17.52 14.62 -6.48
C ALA A 263 -17.15 14.87 -7.94
N ALA A 264 -16.20 15.77 -8.21
CA ALA A 264 -15.74 16.04 -9.57
C ALA A 264 -15.16 14.80 -10.26
N MET A 265 -14.54 13.88 -9.52
CA MET A 265 -13.98 12.65 -10.07
C MET A 265 -15.05 11.61 -10.37
N PHE A 266 -16.03 11.39 -9.48
CA PHE A 266 -16.93 10.23 -9.53
C PHE A 266 -18.37 10.54 -9.96
N ASP A 267 -18.75 11.80 -10.11
CA ASP A 267 -19.99 12.21 -10.79
C ASP A 267 -19.88 12.02 -12.33
#